data_AF-A0A5M3VW36-F1
#
_entry.id   AF-A0A5M3VW36-F1
#
_cell.length_a   1.000
_cell.length_b   1.000
_cell.length_c   1.000
_cell.angle_alpha   90.00
_cell.angle_beta   90.00
_cell.angle_gamma   90.00
#
_symmetry.space_group_name_H-M   'P 1'
#
loop_
_entity.id
_entity.type
_entity.pdbx_description
1 polymer ?
#
loop_
_entity_poly.entity_id
_entity_poly.type
_entity_poly.pdbx_seq_one_letter_code
_entity_poly.pdbx_strand_id
1 'polypeptide(L)' 'MDGATFWACVQNQVKPDRGVPELPSEALPADLVFMLISRVGLDETTVAEMSKDEAIARLQKYWIDGT' A
#
# COMPACT_ATOMS: atom_id res chain seq x y z
N MET A 1 -19.72 14.56 6.96
CA MET A 1 -20.17 14.75 8.35
C MET A 1 -20.23 16.24 8.61
N ASP A 2 -21.35 16.74 9.10
CA ASP A 2 -21.45 18.12 9.59
C ASP A 2 -20.88 18.25 11.03
N GLY A 3 -20.64 19.49 11.46
CA GLY A 3 -20.05 19.76 12.78
C GLY A 3 -20.96 19.40 13.96
N ALA A 4 -22.28 19.41 13.78
CA ALA A 4 -23.22 19.06 14.84
C ALA A 4 -23.16 17.56 15.17
N THR A 5 -23.07 16.72 14.13
CA THR A 5 -22.93 15.27 14.26
C THR A 5 -21.62 14.89 14.97
N PHE A 6 -20.52 15.61 14.67
CA PHE A 6 -19.24 15.40 15.36
C PHE A 6 -19.33 15.63 16.87
N TRP A 7 -19.90 16.77 17.29
CA TRP A 7 -19.99 17.10 18.73
C TRP A 7 -20.94 16.19 19.50
N ALA A 8 -22.01 15.71 18.87
CA ALA A 8 -22.89 14.71 19.47
C ALA A 8 -22.17 13.38 19.74
N CYS A 9 -21.34 12.89 18.81
CA CYS A 9 -20.51 11.69 19.03
C CYS A 9 -19.52 11.86 20.19
N VAL A 10 -18.87 13.03 20.28
CA VAL A 10 -17.91 13.35 21.35
C VAL A 10 -18.58 13.37 22.72
N GLN A 11 -19.71 14.08 22.85
CA GLN A 11 -20.43 14.20 24.12
C GLN A 11 -20.99 12.86 24.59
N ASN A 12 -21.47 12.03 23.66
CA ASN A 12 -22.05 10.72 23.98
C ASN A 12 -21.00 9.61 24.10
N GLN A 13 -19.70 9.92 24.00
CA GLN A 13 -18.59 8.96 24.01
C GLN A 13 -18.76 7.82 22.98
N VAL A 14 -19.49 8.08 21.90
CA VAL A 14 -19.73 7.12 20.83
C VAL A 14 -18.58 7.23 19.85
N LYS A 15 -17.77 6.17 19.74
CA LYS A 15 -16.76 6.08 18.69
C LYS A 15 -17.49 5.92 17.35
N PRO A 16 -17.26 6.82 16.37
CA PRO A 16 -17.82 6.64 15.04
C PRO A 16 -17.23 5.36 14.45
N ASP A 17 -18.07 4.64 13.69
CA ASP A 17 -17.58 3.52 12.89
C ASP A 17 -16.49 4.03 11.94
N ARG A 18 -15.31 3.43 12.02
CA ARG A 18 -14.15 3.75 11.18
C ARG A 18 -14.06 2.85 9.95
N GLY A 19 -15.02 1.92 9.80
CA GLY A 19 -14.97 0.85 8.83
C GLY A 19 -13.94 -0.21 9.20
N VAL A 20 -14.01 -1.34 8.49
CA VAL A 20 -12.95 -2.35 8.49
C VAL A 20 -12.09 -2.05 7.26
N PRO A 21 -10.79 -1.73 7.42
CA PRO A 21 -9.92 -1.61 6.26
C PRO A 21 -9.92 -2.95 5.51
N GLU A 22 -10.06 -2.90 4.19
CA GLU A 22 -9.83 -4.09 3.38
C GLU A 22 -8.42 -4.58 3.65
N LEU A 23 -8.30 -5.84 4.10
CA LEU A 23 -7.01 -6.48 4.25
C LEU A 23 -6.42 -6.59 2.84
N PRO A 24 -5.26 -5.97 2.57
CA PRO A 24 -4.59 -6.21 1.30
C PRO A 24 -4.33 -7.71 1.19
N SER A 25 -4.62 -8.27 0.01
CA SER A 25 -4.53 -9.72 -0.25
C SER A 25 -3.13 -10.26 0.03
N GLU A 26 -2.09 -9.45 -0.21
CA GLU A 26 -0.72 -9.70 0.19
C GLU A 26 0.07 -8.38 0.20
N ALA A 27 0.88 -8.13 1.24
CA ALA A 27 1.79 -7.00 1.27
C ALA A 27 3.16 -7.40 0.70
N LEU A 28 3.74 -6.54 -0.15
CA LEU A 28 5.10 -6.74 -0.64
C LEU A 28 6.11 -6.54 0.50
N PRO A 29 7.18 -7.36 0.58
CA PRO A 29 8.28 -7.11 1.50
C PRO A 29 8.92 -5.74 1.26
N ALA A 30 9.24 -5.01 2.33
CA ALA A 30 9.80 -3.65 2.23
C ALA A 30 11.09 -3.59 1.40
N ASP A 31 11.97 -4.59 1.56
CA ASP A 31 13.21 -4.67 0.77
C ASP A 31 12.92 -4.86 -0.73
N LEU A 32 11.88 -5.60 -1.09
CA LEU A 32 11.48 -5.79 -2.49
C LEU A 32 10.99 -4.48 -3.10
N VAL A 33 10.15 -3.73 -2.38
CA VAL A 33 9.69 -2.39 -2.77
C VAL A 33 10.89 -1.45 -2.95
N PHE A 34 11.80 -1.42 -1.98
CA PHE A 34 13.00 -0.59 -2.03
C PHE A 34 13.87 -0.91 -3.25
N MET A 35 14.07 -2.18 -3.59
CA MET A 35 14.83 -2.59 -4.77
C MET A 35 14.14 -2.17 -6.08
N LEU A 36 12.82 -2.35 -6.18
CA LEU A 36 12.05 -1.98 -7.37
C LEU A 36 12.10 -0.46 -7.63
N ILE A 37 12.01 0.36 -6.58
CA ILE A 37 12.09 1.81 -6.72
C ILE A 37 13.54 2.26 -6.95
N SER A 38 14.46 1.82 -6.11
CA SER A 38 15.82 2.40 -6.06
C SER A 38 16.79 1.78 -7.07
N ARG A 39 16.55 0.55 -7.52
CA ARG A 39 17.43 -0.15 -8.49
C ARG A 39 16.78 -0.23 -9.86
N VAL A 40 15.53 -0.71 -9.92
CA VAL A 40 14.81 -0.86 -11.19
C VAL A 40 14.26 0.49 -11.69
N GLY A 41 14.08 1.47 -10.80
CA GLY A 41 13.62 2.82 -11.15
C GLY A 41 12.11 2.92 -11.40
N LEU A 42 11.32 2.02 -10.81
CA LEU A 42 9.86 2.08 -10.90
C LEU A 42 9.29 3.13 -9.96
N ASP A 43 8.17 3.73 -10.34
CA ASP A 43 7.44 4.63 -9.47
C ASP A 43 6.67 3.85 -8.38
N GLU A 44 6.44 4.53 -7.25
CA GLU A 44 5.80 3.93 -6.08
C GLU A 44 4.36 3.47 -6.36
N THR A 45 3.62 4.21 -7.20
CA THR A 45 2.24 3.86 -7.57
C THR A 45 2.17 2.56 -8.36
N THR A 46 3.09 2.37 -9.32
CA THR A 46 3.22 1.14 -10.09
C THR A 46 3.61 -0.04 -9.19
N VAL A 47 4.49 0.17 -8.21
CA VAL A 47 4.86 -0.91 -7.26
C VAL A 47 3.70 -1.26 -6.33
N ALA A 48 2.89 -0.28 -5.91
CA ALA A 48 1.74 -0.49 -5.04
C ALA A 48 0.62 -1.33 -5.69
N GLU A 49 0.54 -1.33 -7.02
CA GLU A 49 -0.43 -2.12 -7.78
C GLU A 49 0.08 -3.54 -8.12
N MET A 50 1.36 -3.84 -7.86
CA MET A 50 1.94 -5.15 -8.18
C MET A 50 1.52 -6.22 -7.19
N SER A 51 1.17 -7.38 -7.73
CA SER A 51 1.24 -8.62 -6.97
C SER A 51 2.69 -8.97 -6.64
N LYS A 52 2.88 -9.82 -5.63
CA LYS A 52 4.20 -10.32 -5.25
C LYS A 52 4.91 -11.05 -6.38
N ASP A 53 4.20 -11.87 -7.14
CA ASP A 53 4.78 -12.62 -8.25
C ASP A 53 5.25 -11.69 -9.37
N GLU A 54 4.49 -10.65 -9.68
CA GLU A 54 4.88 -9.62 -10.65
C GLU A 54 6.10 -8.83 -10.17
N ALA A 55 6.11 -8.43 -8.90
CA ALA A 55 7.22 -7.71 -8.27
C ALA A 55 8.52 -8.54 -8.34
N ILE A 56 8.45 -9.84 -8.03
CA ILE A 56 9.58 -10.77 -8.12
C ILE A 56 10.03 -10.94 -9.57
N ALA A 57 9.11 -11.21 -10.50
CA ALA A 57 9.44 -11.41 -11.91
C ALA A 57 10.09 -10.16 -12.53
N ARG A 58 9.62 -8.97 -12.15
CA ARG A 58 10.17 -7.69 -12.60
C ARG A 58 11.60 -7.48 -12.11
N LEU A 59 11.87 -7.79 -10.84
CA LEU A 59 13.21 -7.74 -10.29
C LEU A 59 14.12 -8.78 -10.97
N GLN A 60 13.67 -10.02 -11.15
CA GLN A 60 14.46 -11.05 -11.84
C GLN A 60 14.84 -10.64 -13.26
N LYS A 61 13.90 -10.06 -14.01
CA LYS A 61 14.16 -9.55 -15.36
C LYS A 61 15.26 -8.49 -15.36
N TYR A 62 15.23 -7.53 -14.45
CA TYR A 62 16.28 -6.50 -14.35
C TYR A 62 17.68 -7.11 -14.17
N TRP A 63 17.81 -8.18 -13.39
CA TRP A 63 19.10 -8.84 -13.16
C TRP A 63 19.57 -9.68 -14.33
N ILE A 64 18.65 -10.30 -15.07
CA ILE A 64 18.97 -11.09 -16.28
C ILE A 64 19.36 -10.18 -17.44
N ASP A 65 18.68 -9.05 -17.60
CA ASP A 65 18.88 -8.13 -18.72
C ASP A 65 20.17 -7.28 -18.55
N GLY A 66 20.73 -7.20 -17.34
CA GLY A 66 22.11 -6.75 -17.10
C GLY A 66 22.41 -5.28 -17.44
N THR A 67 21.43 -4.38 -17.36
CA THR A 67 21.63 -2.93 -17.54
C THR A 67 22.32 -2.28 -16.36
#